data_AF-A0A8T5IE09-F1
#
_entry.id   AF-A0A8T5IE09-F1
#
_cell.length_a   1.000
_cell.length_b   1.000
_cell.length_c   1.000
_cell.angle_alpha   90.00
_cell.angle_beta   90.00
_cell.angle_gamma   90.00
#
_symmetry.space_group_name_H-M   'P 1'
#
loop_
_entity.id
_entity.type
_entity.pdbx_description
1 polymer ?
#
loop_
_entity_poly.entity_id
_entity_poly.type
_entity_poly.pdbx_seq_one_letter_code
_entity_poly.pdbx_strand_id
1 'polypeptide(L)'
;LFEEWAPITVNNMIVHIEDQIYDGTFFHRVIDDFVTQAGDPTCKTTGVYPATSLSCGSGGTGNSIPLELNENLSHVDGAIGMARDTDPDSADSQWYIAETEAHNLDPENRQNDEGYATFGVVRDGMMHVRAIALVPTSDDPTGLESFQNPASSAGRPVYEVKINEISMLGVILNNTTIEEPVPITTQSEESNSLEEFTPWVVLGILVLLTALALRAGRIIEPVELEIIEDVALGE
;
A
#
# COMPACT_ATOMS: atom_id res chain seq x y z
N LEU A 1 4.82 -2.89 10.49
CA LEU A 1 5.02 -1.68 11.32
C LEU A 1 5.08 -2.11 12.79
N PHE A 2 5.82 -1.40 13.63
CA PHE A 2 6.13 -1.78 15.01
C PHE A 2 5.44 -0.84 16.01
N GLU A 3 4.12 -0.94 16.14
CA GLU A 3 3.31 -0.04 16.98
C GLU A 3 3.72 -0.07 18.46
N GLU A 4 4.18 -1.22 18.97
CA GLU A 4 4.64 -1.35 20.36
C GLU A 4 5.87 -0.48 20.66
N TRP A 5 6.72 -0.25 19.66
CA TRP A 5 8.01 0.44 19.83
C TRP A 5 8.00 1.87 19.30
N ALA A 6 7.15 2.18 18.32
CA ALA A 6 6.99 3.51 17.72
C ALA A 6 5.50 3.88 17.50
N PRO A 7 4.67 3.94 18.56
CA PRO A 7 3.23 4.14 18.45
C PRO A 7 2.83 5.46 17.78
N ILE A 8 3.55 6.56 18.03
CA ILE A 8 3.22 7.87 17.46
C ILE A 8 3.45 7.85 15.94
N THR A 9 4.60 7.32 15.54
CA THR A 9 5.03 7.23 14.15
C THR A 9 4.17 6.27 13.34
N VAL A 10 3.87 5.10 13.91
CA VAL A 10 3.00 4.11 13.28
C VAL A 10 1.58 4.68 13.12
N ASN A 11 1.04 5.32 14.15
CA ASN A 11 -0.28 5.97 14.05
C ASN A 11 -0.29 7.07 12.98
N ASN A 12 0.76 7.88 12.88
CA ASN A 12 0.89 8.90 11.84
C ASN A 12 0.84 8.31 10.43
N MET A 13 1.60 7.24 10.17
CA MET A 13 1.57 6.50 8.90
C MET A 13 0.17 5.94 8.60
N ILE A 14 -0.49 5.36 9.61
CA ILE A 14 -1.85 4.80 9.46
C ILE A 14 -2.84 5.88 9.08
N VAL A 15 -2.84 7.03 9.77
CA VAL A 15 -3.73 8.16 9.44
C VAL A 15 -3.50 8.61 7.99
N HIS A 16 -2.25 8.73 7.54
CA HIS A 16 -1.95 9.11 6.16
C HIS A 16 -2.36 8.06 5.11
N ILE A 17 -2.33 6.78 5.46
CA ILE A 17 -2.85 5.68 4.62
C ILE A 17 -4.38 5.78 4.53
N GLU A 18 -5.07 5.96 5.66
CA GLU A 18 -6.53 6.07 5.72
C GLU A 18 -7.05 7.32 4.96
N ASP A 19 -6.30 8.42 5.04
CA ASP A 19 -6.57 9.66 4.30
C ASP A 19 -6.11 9.61 2.82
N GLN A 20 -5.59 8.47 2.34
CA GLN A 20 -5.14 8.25 0.95
C GLN A 20 -4.08 9.27 0.49
N ILE A 21 -3.27 9.77 1.42
CA ILE A 21 -2.25 10.78 1.14
C ILE A 21 -1.20 10.21 0.17
N TYR A 22 -0.84 8.94 0.37
CA TYR A 22 0.17 8.24 -0.41
C TYR A 22 -0.29 7.78 -1.79
N ASP A 23 -1.59 7.69 -2.03
CA ASP A 23 -2.13 7.18 -3.29
C ASP A 23 -1.79 8.11 -4.46
N GLY A 24 -1.22 7.52 -5.51
CA GLY A 24 -0.73 8.23 -6.69
C GLY A 24 0.56 9.02 -6.48
N THR A 25 1.18 8.96 -5.29
CA THR A 25 2.51 9.52 -5.08
C THR A 25 3.58 8.66 -5.76
N PHE A 26 4.81 9.15 -5.87
CA PHE A 26 5.95 8.34 -6.36
C PHE A 26 7.17 8.50 -5.44
N PHE A 27 8.14 7.61 -5.61
CA PHE A 27 9.45 7.71 -4.96
C PHE A 27 10.23 8.88 -5.56
N HIS A 28 10.34 9.97 -4.80
CA HIS A 28 10.91 11.24 -5.31
C HIS A 28 12.42 11.35 -5.10
N ARG A 29 12.99 10.48 -4.27
CA ARG A 29 14.42 10.40 -3.97
C ARG A 29 14.84 8.94 -3.86
N VAL A 30 15.85 8.55 -4.61
CA VAL A 30 16.35 7.18 -4.68
C VAL A 30 17.87 7.20 -4.73
N ILE A 31 18.50 6.51 -3.79
CA ILE A 31 19.96 6.39 -3.70
C ILE A 31 20.29 4.90 -3.58
N ASP A 32 20.92 4.37 -4.64
CA ASP A 32 21.31 2.96 -4.71
C ASP A 32 22.23 2.59 -3.54
N ASP A 33 22.02 1.39 -2.99
CA ASP A 33 22.68 0.87 -1.78
C ASP A 33 22.47 1.76 -0.53
N PHE A 34 21.39 2.54 -0.49
CA PHE A 34 21.06 3.34 0.69
C PHE A 34 19.57 3.38 1.00
N VAL A 35 18.80 4.29 0.37
CA VAL A 35 17.38 4.47 0.67
C VAL A 35 16.56 4.86 -0.55
N THR A 36 15.33 4.35 -0.57
CA THR A 36 14.26 4.78 -1.48
C THR A 36 13.21 5.56 -0.68
N GLN A 37 12.98 6.84 -1.00
CA GLN A 37 12.14 7.77 -0.23
C GLN A 37 10.88 8.21 -1.00
N ALA A 38 9.75 8.26 -0.30
CA ALA A 38 8.42 8.64 -0.80
C ALA A 38 7.60 9.39 0.27
N GLY A 39 6.31 9.57 0.00
CA GLY A 39 5.34 10.03 1.00
C GLY A 39 5.04 11.53 0.99
N ASP A 40 5.62 12.31 0.07
CA ASP A 40 5.23 13.72 -0.09
C ASP A 40 3.92 13.82 -0.90
N PRO A 41 2.83 14.40 -0.34
CA PRO A 41 1.53 14.52 -1.03
C PRO A 41 1.57 15.36 -2.30
N THR A 42 2.59 16.18 -2.49
CA THR A 42 2.79 17.00 -3.69
C THR A 42 3.46 16.22 -4.82
N CYS A 43 4.06 15.06 -4.54
CA CYS A 43 4.69 14.16 -5.50
C CYS A 43 3.65 13.32 -6.29
N LYS A 44 2.60 13.94 -6.86
CA LYS A 44 1.53 13.25 -7.62
C LYS A 44 1.51 13.57 -9.12
N THR A 45 2.49 14.32 -9.60
CA THR A 45 2.56 14.68 -11.02
C THR A 45 2.69 13.43 -11.89
N THR A 46 2.29 13.53 -13.16
CA THR A 46 2.54 12.49 -14.15
C THR A 46 3.44 13.07 -15.21
N GLY A 47 4.64 12.50 -15.37
CA GLY A 47 5.56 12.91 -16.42
C GLY A 47 6.90 12.21 -16.31
N VAL A 48 7.88 12.76 -17.03
CA VAL A 48 9.27 12.35 -16.98
C VAL A 48 10.05 13.54 -16.46
N TYR A 49 10.85 13.35 -15.42
CA TYR A 49 11.72 14.40 -14.92
C TYR A 49 12.75 14.77 -16.03
N PRO A 50 13.00 16.07 -16.29
CA PRO A 50 12.66 17.25 -15.50
C PRO A 50 11.39 18.01 -15.91
N ALA A 51 10.52 17.44 -16.73
CA ALA A 51 9.26 18.10 -17.10
C ALA A 51 8.29 18.23 -15.90
N THR A 52 8.51 17.46 -14.84
CA THR A 52 7.75 17.48 -13.57
C THR A 52 8.40 18.43 -12.57
N SER A 53 7.61 19.00 -11.66
CA SER A 53 8.12 19.99 -10.69
C SER A 53 9.27 19.45 -9.82
N LEU A 54 10.29 20.28 -9.61
CA LEU A 54 11.34 20.08 -8.60
C LEU A 54 10.86 20.23 -7.16
N SER A 55 9.73 20.92 -6.96
CA SER A 55 9.30 21.34 -5.61
C SER A 55 8.80 20.18 -4.76
N CYS A 56 8.55 19.03 -5.37
CA CYS A 56 8.03 17.87 -4.67
C CYS A 56 9.20 17.05 -4.11
N GLY A 57 9.14 16.74 -2.81
CA GLY A 57 10.22 16.26 -1.94
C GLY A 57 10.46 17.17 -0.73
N SER A 58 9.98 18.42 -0.77
CA SER A 58 10.05 19.39 0.35
C SER A 58 8.69 19.67 0.98
N GLY A 59 7.65 18.92 0.61
CA GLY A 59 6.30 19.07 1.12
C GLY A 59 5.99 18.17 2.31
N GLY A 60 4.71 18.13 2.65
CA GLY A 60 4.14 17.39 3.77
C GLY A 60 2.66 17.72 3.92
N THR A 61 2.04 17.22 4.98
CA THR A 61 0.66 17.59 5.36
C THR A 61 0.60 18.89 6.14
N GLY A 62 1.73 19.34 6.68
CA GLY A 62 1.85 20.48 7.58
C GLY A 62 1.67 20.12 9.05
N ASN A 63 1.57 18.83 9.39
CA ASN A 63 1.45 18.34 10.76
C ASN A 63 2.66 17.47 11.08
N SER A 64 3.58 18.01 11.87
CA SER A 64 4.75 17.24 12.29
C SER A 64 4.50 16.43 13.56
N ILE A 65 5.28 15.36 13.72
CA ILE A 65 5.31 14.49 14.90
C ILE A 65 6.67 14.59 15.60
N PRO A 66 6.72 14.39 16.93
CA PRO A 66 7.99 14.36 17.65
C PRO A 66 8.86 13.17 17.21
N LEU A 67 10.18 13.32 17.32
CA LEU A 67 11.12 12.23 17.07
C LEU A 67 10.89 11.07 18.03
N GLU A 68 10.64 9.88 17.50
CA GLU A 68 10.36 8.68 18.28
C GLU A 68 11.43 7.60 18.06
N LEU A 69 12.41 7.56 18.95
CA LEU A 69 13.50 6.59 18.94
C LEU A 69 13.23 5.43 19.91
N ASN A 70 13.63 4.23 19.55
CA ASN A 70 13.53 3.04 20.40
C ASN A 70 14.78 2.16 20.24
N GLU A 71 15.34 1.67 21.35
CA GLU A 71 16.56 0.83 21.34
C GLU A 71 16.37 -0.52 20.62
N ASN A 72 15.12 -0.96 20.42
CA ASN A 72 14.82 -2.19 19.65
C ASN A 72 14.69 -1.95 18.15
N LEU A 73 14.77 -0.69 17.70
CA LEU A 73 14.60 -0.28 16.31
C LEU A 73 15.93 0.26 15.78
N SER A 74 16.36 -0.29 14.64
CA SER A 74 17.59 0.11 13.95
C SER A 74 17.38 0.00 12.46
N HIS A 75 18.14 0.78 11.69
CA HIS A 75 18.11 0.81 10.23
C HIS A 75 18.80 -0.43 9.61
N VAL A 76 18.20 -1.60 9.83
CA VAL A 76 18.57 -2.88 9.19
C VAL A 76 18.13 -2.94 7.72
N ASP A 77 18.55 -3.97 6.97
CA ASP A 77 18.06 -4.23 5.61
C ASP A 77 16.51 -4.27 5.57
N GLY A 78 15.92 -3.41 4.75
CA GLY A 78 14.47 -3.26 4.61
C GLY A 78 13.79 -2.44 5.70
N ALA A 79 14.53 -1.80 6.62
CA ALA A 79 13.95 -0.93 7.63
C ALA A 79 13.14 0.22 6.98
N ILE A 80 12.01 0.56 7.60
CA ILE A 80 11.16 1.69 7.20
C ILE A 80 11.40 2.81 8.21
N GLY A 81 11.89 3.96 7.73
CA GLY A 81 12.21 5.12 8.55
C GLY A 81 11.44 6.37 8.15
N MET A 82 11.24 7.29 9.10
CA MET A 82 10.62 8.59 8.84
C MET A 82 11.67 9.58 8.33
N ALA A 83 11.36 10.25 7.22
CA ALA A 83 12.13 11.40 6.79
C ALA A 83 11.76 12.63 7.64
N ARG A 84 12.73 13.50 7.86
CA ARG A 84 12.57 14.77 8.58
C ARG A 84 13.56 15.80 8.07
N ASP A 85 13.28 17.06 8.37
CA ASP A 85 14.22 18.16 8.20
C ASP A 85 15.25 18.17 9.36
N THR A 86 16.04 19.24 9.44
CA THR A 86 17.07 19.43 10.48
C THR A 86 16.49 19.40 11.90
N ASP A 87 15.26 19.87 12.09
CA ASP A 87 14.58 19.80 13.39
C ASP A 87 14.17 18.34 13.68
N PRO A 88 14.57 17.74 14.82
CA PRO A 88 14.17 16.39 15.20
C PRO A 88 12.66 16.14 15.13
N ASP A 89 11.85 17.14 15.51
CA ASP A 89 10.39 17.02 15.62
C ASP A 89 9.66 17.51 14.34
N SER A 90 10.32 17.38 13.17
CA SER A 90 9.80 17.82 11.87
C SER A 90 9.33 16.70 10.95
N ALA A 91 9.40 15.43 11.38
CA ALA A 91 8.83 14.34 10.60
C ALA A 91 7.34 14.57 10.37
N ASP A 92 6.87 14.38 9.14
CA ASP A 92 5.47 14.59 8.73
C ASP A 92 4.98 13.34 8.01
N SER A 93 4.86 13.36 6.68
CA SER A 93 4.27 12.27 5.89
C SER A 93 5.31 11.48 5.11
N GLN A 94 6.50 12.04 4.91
CA GLN A 94 7.55 11.42 4.13
C GLN A 94 8.23 10.28 4.90
N TRP A 95 8.48 9.17 4.20
CA TRP A 95 9.12 7.97 4.72
C TRP A 95 10.07 7.39 3.68
N TYR A 96 10.95 6.51 4.12
CA TYR A 96 11.87 5.78 3.25
C TYR A 96 12.00 4.32 3.66
N ILE A 97 12.50 3.52 2.72
CA ILE A 97 12.90 2.14 2.94
C ILE A 97 14.42 2.05 2.75
N ALA A 98 15.11 1.45 3.71
CA ALA A 98 16.52 1.12 3.60
C ALA A 98 16.72 -0.08 2.66
N GLU A 99 17.55 0.09 1.62
CA GLU A 99 17.79 -0.93 0.58
C GLU A 99 18.77 -2.03 1.03
N THR A 100 19.56 -1.66 2.04
CA THR A 100 20.56 -2.42 2.78
C THR A 100 20.61 -1.87 4.22
N GLU A 101 21.49 -2.40 5.08
CA GLU A 101 21.75 -1.83 6.40
C GLU A 101 22.25 -0.38 6.30
N ALA A 102 21.55 0.55 6.95
CA ALA A 102 21.81 1.99 6.94
C ALA A 102 22.06 2.52 8.37
N HIS A 103 22.87 1.80 9.16
CA HIS A 103 23.15 2.11 10.57
C HIS A 103 23.68 3.52 10.83
N ASN A 104 24.20 4.21 9.82
CA ASN A 104 24.59 5.63 9.92
C ASN A 104 23.41 6.59 10.15
N LEU A 105 22.17 6.12 10.01
CA LEU A 105 20.94 6.84 10.35
C LEU A 105 20.51 6.62 11.81
N ASP A 106 21.04 5.60 12.47
CA ASP A 106 20.75 5.29 13.87
C ASP A 106 21.33 6.37 14.81
N PRO A 107 20.63 6.74 15.89
CA PRO A 107 21.03 7.81 16.80
C PRO A 107 22.43 7.60 17.40
N GLU A 108 22.79 6.36 17.74
CA GLU A 108 24.09 6.02 18.33
C GLU A 108 25.28 6.21 17.37
N ASN A 109 25.02 6.23 16.06
CA ASN A 109 26.04 6.38 15.03
C ASN A 109 26.13 7.81 14.49
N ARG A 110 25.29 8.72 14.97
CA ARG A 110 25.29 10.14 14.57
C ARG A 110 25.95 11.01 15.63
N GLN A 111 26.90 11.81 15.16
CA GLN A 111 27.70 12.67 16.04
C GLN A 111 27.11 14.08 16.22
N ASN A 112 26.33 14.56 15.24
CA ASN A 112 25.94 15.96 15.14
C ASN A 112 24.41 16.17 15.11
N ASP A 113 23.64 15.11 15.33
CA ASP A 113 22.20 15.08 15.05
C ASP A 113 21.55 13.83 15.69
N GLU A 114 20.27 13.92 16.03
CA GLU A 114 19.53 12.97 16.89
C GLU A 114 19.14 11.65 16.20
N GLY A 115 19.40 11.47 14.90
CA GLY A 115 19.03 10.25 14.18
C GLY A 115 17.63 10.29 13.58
N TYR A 116 17.22 9.15 13.02
CA TYR A 116 15.94 9.00 12.37
C TYR A 116 15.13 7.89 13.04
N ALA A 117 13.81 8.06 13.12
CA ALA A 117 12.93 7.04 13.67
C ALA A 117 12.73 5.91 12.65
N THR A 118 13.15 4.70 12.97
CA THR A 118 12.69 3.47 12.30
C THR A 118 11.38 3.04 12.96
N PHE A 119 10.40 2.56 12.19
CA PHE A 119 9.08 2.17 12.71
C PHE A 119 8.47 0.94 12.00
N GLY A 120 9.24 0.28 11.13
CA GLY A 120 8.80 -0.90 10.41
C GLY A 120 9.94 -1.59 9.68
N VAL A 121 9.61 -2.71 9.03
CA VAL A 121 10.51 -3.42 8.13
C VAL A 121 9.70 -4.02 6.99
N VAL A 122 10.27 -4.04 5.79
CA VAL A 122 9.71 -4.73 4.63
C VAL A 122 9.79 -6.23 4.87
N ARG A 123 8.63 -6.89 4.93
CA ARG A 123 8.55 -8.35 5.15
C ARG A 123 8.62 -9.17 3.86
N ASP A 124 8.14 -8.61 2.76
CA ASP A 124 8.11 -9.23 1.44
C ASP A 124 8.25 -8.14 0.37
N GLY A 125 8.85 -8.49 -0.76
CA GLY A 125 8.98 -7.57 -1.90
C GLY A 125 10.23 -6.70 -1.91
N MET A 126 11.26 -6.98 -1.09
CA MET A 126 12.54 -6.24 -1.14
C MET A 126 13.20 -6.20 -2.53
N MET A 127 12.96 -7.21 -3.37
CA MET A 127 13.43 -7.18 -4.77
C MET A 127 12.84 -6.02 -5.58
N HIS A 128 11.61 -5.59 -5.28
CA HIS A 128 10.98 -4.45 -5.94
C HIS A 128 11.61 -3.14 -5.46
N VAL A 129 11.88 -3.00 -4.16
CA VAL A 129 12.60 -1.84 -3.60
C VAL A 129 13.96 -1.68 -4.30
N ARG A 130 14.75 -2.76 -4.37
CA ARG A 130 16.05 -2.76 -5.07
C ARG A 130 15.91 -2.54 -6.58
N ALA A 131 14.81 -2.94 -7.21
CA ALA A 131 14.57 -2.60 -8.62
C ALA A 131 14.29 -1.11 -8.81
N ILE A 132 13.65 -0.46 -7.83
CA ILE A 132 13.43 1.00 -7.82
C ILE A 132 14.77 1.71 -7.65
N ALA A 133 15.65 1.22 -6.78
CA ALA A 133 17.00 1.75 -6.56
C ALA A 133 17.81 1.96 -7.85
N LEU A 134 17.64 1.05 -8.81
CA LEU A 134 18.39 1.00 -10.07
C LEU A 134 17.82 1.90 -11.17
N VAL A 135 16.72 2.60 -10.93
CA VAL A 135 16.18 3.54 -11.94
C VAL A 135 17.15 4.69 -12.15
N PRO A 136 17.38 5.14 -13.40
CA PRO A 136 18.23 6.30 -13.64
C PRO A 136 17.68 7.52 -12.89
N THR A 137 18.56 8.25 -12.20
CA THR A 137 18.20 9.49 -11.50
C THR A 137 18.94 10.68 -12.09
N SER A 138 18.44 11.89 -11.77
CA SER A 138 19.10 13.15 -12.10
C SER A 138 18.74 14.21 -11.06
N ASP A 139 19.71 15.04 -10.70
CA ASP A 139 19.50 16.24 -9.88
C ASP A 139 19.44 17.51 -10.74
N ASP A 140 19.55 17.38 -12.07
CA ASP A 140 19.58 18.51 -13.00
C ASP A 140 18.16 18.86 -13.49
N PRO A 141 17.60 20.01 -13.05
CA PRO A 141 16.27 20.45 -13.46
C PRO A 141 16.18 20.89 -14.92
N THR A 142 17.32 21.07 -15.59
CA THR A 142 17.35 21.48 -16.99
C THR A 142 17.33 20.30 -17.95
N GLY A 143 17.66 19.09 -17.47
CA GLY A 143 17.73 17.86 -18.26
C GLY A 143 18.86 17.88 -19.29
N LEU A 144 19.88 18.72 -19.07
CA LEU A 144 21.04 18.90 -19.92
C LEU A 144 22.23 18.04 -19.45
N GLU A 145 22.23 17.57 -18.20
CA GLU A 145 23.26 16.68 -17.65
C GLU A 145 22.98 15.19 -17.87
N SER A 146 24.03 14.38 -17.73
CA SER A 146 23.96 12.93 -17.89
C SER A 146 23.21 12.27 -16.74
N PHE A 147 22.28 11.36 -17.08
CA PHE A 147 21.64 10.46 -16.13
C PHE A 147 22.67 9.66 -15.33
N GLN A 148 22.47 9.53 -14.01
CA GLN A 148 23.32 8.73 -13.14
C GLN A 148 22.71 7.34 -12.92
N ASN A 149 23.52 6.29 -13.09
CA ASN A 149 23.16 4.92 -12.73
C ASN A 149 24.45 4.10 -12.42
N PRO A 150 24.61 3.53 -11.22
CA PRO A 150 23.79 3.75 -10.03
C PRO A 150 23.99 5.15 -9.45
N ALA A 151 22.98 5.70 -8.79
CA ALA A 151 22.98 7.07 -8.29
C ALA A 151 23.77 7.20 -6.97
N SER A 152 24.65 8.19 -6.85
CA SER A 152 25.40 8.48 -5.62
C SER A 152 24.95 9.75 -4.88
N SER A 153 23.89 10.40 -5.36
CA SER A 153 23.32 11.65 -4.80
C SER A 153 21.81 11.55 -4.61
N ALA A 154 21.19 12.58 -4.01
CA ALA A 154 19.78 12.58 -3.60
C ALA A 154 18.77 12.25 -4.73
N GLY A 155 19.14 12.42 -5.99
CA GLY A 155 18.70 11.64 -7.13
C GLY A 155 17.18 11.53 -7.30
N ARG A 156 16.59 12.43 -8.10
CA ARG A 156 15.21 12.28 -8.57
C ARG A 156 15.12 11.22 -9.67
N PRO A 157 14.28 10.16 -9.55
CA PRO A 157 14.04 9.24 -10.65
C PRO A 157 13.57 9.94 -11.93
N VAL A 158 14.24 9.64 -13.05
CA VAL A 158 13.85 10.13 -14.38
C VAL A 158 12.47 9.59 -14.76
N TYR A 159 12.28 8.30 -14.51
CA TYR A 159 11.00 7.61 -14.62
C TYR A 159 10.41 7.44 -13.23
N GLU A 160 9.32 8.14 -12.97
CA GLU A 160 8.63 8.11 -11.68
C GLU A 160 8.07 6.72 -11.41
N VAL A 161 8.52 6.08 -10.32
CA VAL A 161 7.91 4.84 -9.83
C VAL A 161 6.76 5.20 -8.90
N LYS A 162 5.54 4.96 -9.36
CA LYS A 162 4.32 5.35 -8.64
C LYS A 162 3.89 4.32 -7.62
N ILE A 163 3.44 4.82 -6.48
CA ILE A 163 2.64 4.13 -5.48
C ILE A 163 1.19 4.28 -5.93
N ASN A 164 0.59 3.21 -6.43
CA ASN A 164 -0.79 3.25 -6.88
C ASN A 164 -1.76 3.36 -5.70
N GLU A 165 -1.53 2.55 -4.67
CA GLU A 165 -2.35 2.44 -3.47
C GLU A 165 -1.47 1.94 -2.32
N ILE A 166 -1.72 2.41 -1.09
CA ILE A 166 -1.28 1.75 0.13
C ILE A 166 -2.51 1.38 0.94
N SER A 167 -2.60 0.13 1.39
CA SER A 167 -3.71 -0.35 2.21
C SER A 167 -3.24 -1.15 3.41
N MET A 168 -3.99 -1.03 4.51
CA MET A 168 -3.74 -1.80 5.74
C MET A 168 -4.34 -3.20 5.59
N LEU A 169 -3.47 -4.23 5.59
CA LEU A 169 -3.90 -5.63 5.45
C LEU A 169 -4.42 -6.25 6.77
N GLY A 170 -3.96 -5.76 7.92
CA GLY A 170 -4.34 -6.27 9.23
C GLY A 170 -3.28 -6.02 10.31
N VAL A 171 -3.59 -6.43 11.54
CA VAL A 171 -2.71 -6.31 12.71
C VAL A 171 -2.33 -7.71 13.20
N ILE A 172 -1.04 -7.93 13.45
CA ILE A 172 -0.56 -9.16 14.08
C ILE A 172 -0.42 -8.87 15.58
N LEU A 173 -1.28 -9.48 16.40
CA LEU A 173 -1.24 -9.30 17.86
C LEU A 173 -0.17 -10.22 18.47
N ASN A 174 0.69 -9.66 19.33
CA ASN A 174 1.74 -10.39 20.08
C ASN A 174 1.20 -11.27 21.23
N ASN A 175 -0.05 -11.77 21.15
CA ASN A 175 -0.58 -12.63 22.22
C ASN A 175 -0.08 -14.07 22.08
N THR A 176 1.19 -14.31 22.42
CA THR A 176 1.70 -15.64 22.79
C THR A 176 1.11 -16.05 24.14
N THR A 177 -0.18 -16.40 24.14
CA THR A 177 -0.59 -17.59 24.87
C THR A 177 -0.57 -18.70 23.83
N ILE A 178 0.42 -19.57 23.88
CA ILE A 178 0.36 -20.82 23.12
C ILE A 178 -0.73 -21.67 23.80
N GLU A 179 -1.98 -21.43 23.44
CA GLU A 179 -2.93 -22.53 23.45
C GLU A 179 -2.60 -23.34 22.20
N GLU A 180 -2.15 -24.58 22.41
CA GLU A 180 -1.94 -25.52 21.31
C GLU A 180 -3.20 -25.55 20.43
N PRO A 181 -3.05 -25.68 19.10
CA PRO A 181 -4.20 -25.78 18.23
C PRO A 181 -5.07 -26.94 18.71
N VAL A 182 -6.33 -26.65 19.05
CA VAL A 182 -7.33 -27.67 19.34
C VAL A 182 -7.31 -28.65 18.17
N PRO A 183 -7.10 -29.96 18.40
CA PRO A 183 -7.00 -30.91 17.31
C PRO A 183 -8.32 -30.91 16.55
N ILE A 184 -8.27 -30.46 15.29
CA ILE A 184 -9.40 -30.51 14.38
C ILE A 184 -9.67 -32.00 14.14
N THR A 185 -10.66 -32.53 14.86
CA THR A 185 -11.22 -33.83 14.53
C THR A 185 -12.01 -33.64 13.25
N THR A 186 -11.45 -34.14 12.15
CA THR A 186 -12.09 -34.21 10.84
C THR A 186 -13.29 -35.15 10.96
N GLN A 187 -14.48 -34.59 11.12
CA GLN A 187 -15.72 -35.29 10.77
C GLN A 187 -16.02 -34.99 9.30
N SER A 188 -15.95 -36.03 8.50
CA SER A 188 -16.44 -36.06 7.12
C SER A 188 -17.93 -35.76 7.12
N GLU A 189 -18.33 -34.60 6.61
CA GLU A 189 -19.74 -34.36 6.28
C GLU A 189 -20.08 -35.06 4.97
N GLU A 190 -20.91 -36.09 5.10
CA GLU A 190 -21.67 -36.72 4.02
C GLU A 190 -22.53 -35.68 3.30
N SER A 191 -22.52 -35.76 1.97
CA SER A 191 -23.43 -35.06 1.08
C SER A 191 -24.89 -35.42 1.39
N ASN A 192 -25.66 -34.48 1.94
CA ASN A 192 -27.12 -34.63 2.05
C ASN A 192 -27.82 -34.06 0.80
N SER A 193 -28.60 -34.96 0.22
CA SER A 193 -29.50 -34.83 -0.92
C SER A 193 -30.53 -33.70 -0.79
N LEU A 194 -30.88 -33.10 -1.94
CA LEU A 194 -32.02 -32.20 -2.14
C LEU A 194 -33.30 -32.80 -1.54
N GLU A 195 -33.83 -32.18 -0.48
CA GLU A 195 -35.12 -32.55 0.09
C GLU A 195 -36.28 -32.22 -0.88
N GLU A 196 -37.15 -33.20 -1.07
CA GLU A 196 -38.39 -33.08 -1.85
C GLU A 196 -39.33 -32.01 -1.26
N PHE A 197 -39.66 -31.01 -2.07
CA PHE A 197 -40.67 -30.02 -1.73
C PHE A 197 -42.06 -30.67 -1.68
N THR A 198 -42.63 -30.77 -0.47
CA THR A 198 -44.00 -31.24 -0.28
C THR A 198 -45.01 -30.28 -0.96
N PRO A 199 -46.13 -30.79 -1.51
CA PRO A 199 -47.04 -30.02 -2.38
C PRO A 199 -47.63 -28.75 -1.72
N TRP A 200 -47.66 -28.69 -0.39
CA TRP A 200 -48.11 -27.53 0.37
C TRP A 200 -47.15 -26.34 0.29
N VAL A 201 -45.84 -26.58 0.16
CA VAL A 201 -44.82 -25.52 0.01
C VAL A 201 -44.94 -24.86 -1.37
N VAL A 202 -45.15 -25.66 -2.42
CA VAL A 202 -45.36 -25.16 -3.79
C VAL A 202 -46.67 -24.38 -3.88
N LEU A 203 -47.74 -24.84 -3.23
CA LEU A 203 -49.03 -24.14 -3.21
C LEU A 203 -48.93 -22.79 -2.47
N GLY A 204 -48.16 -22.72 -1.38
CA GLY A 204 -47.90 -21.48 -0.65
C GLY A 204 -47.17 -20.43 -1.48
N ILE A 205 -46.14 -20.84 -2.23
CA ILE A 205 -45.38 -19.96 -3.13
C ILE A 205 -46.26 -19.45 -4.28
N LEU A 206 -47.12 -20.30 -4.85
CA LEU A 206 -48.00 -19.92 -5.96
C LEU A 206 -49.07 -18.89 -5.56
N VAL A 207 -49.64 -19.02 -4.36
CA VAL A 207 -50.60 -18.06 -3.80
C VAL A 207 -49.91 -16.71 -3.49
N LEU A 208 -48.66 -16.74 -3.03
CA LEU A 208 -47.89 -15.52 -2.77
C LEU A 208 -47.58 -14.76 -4.07
N LEU A 209 -47.17 -15.47 -5.13
CA LEU A 209 -46.83 -14.88 -6.43
C LEU A 209 -48.05 -14.31 -7.16
N THR A 210 -49.21 -14.98 -7.08
CA THR A 210 -50.46 -14.47 -7.67
C THR A 210 -51.01 -13.26 -6.92
N ALA A 211 -50.88 -13.20 -5.58
CA ALA A 211 -51.24 -12.01 -4.80
C ALA A 211 -50.33 -10.81 -5.11
N LEU A 212 -49.04 -11.06 -5.37
CA LEU A 212 -48.08 -10.04 -5.80
C LEU A 212 -48.35 -9.56 -7.23
N ALA A 213 -48.67 -10.46 -8.15
CA ALA A 213 -49.01 -10.12 -9.54
C ALA A 213 -50.33 -9.32 -9.65
N LEU A 214 -51.34 -9.62 -8.81
CA LEU A 214 -52.58 -8.86 -8.74
C LEU A 214 -52.40 -7.46 -8.11
N ARG A 215 -51.38 -7.27 -7.26
CA ARG A 215 -50.99 -5.95 -6.74
C ARG A 215 -50.14 -5.12 -7.72
N ALA A 216 -49.46 -5.76 -8.67
CA ALA A 216 -48.54 -5.12 -9.59
C ALA A 216 -49.11 -4.89 -11.01
N GLY A 217 -50.43 -5.03 -11.18
CA GLY A 217 -51.12 -4.84 -12.46
C GLY A 217 -51.02 -3.40 -13.01
N ARG A 218 -49.90 -3.06 -13.65
CA ARG A 218 -49.80 -2.09 -14.75
C ARG A 218 -48.57 -2.38 -15.62
N ILE A 219 -48.83 -3.16 -16.68
CA ILE A 219 -48.24 -3.18 -18.02
C ILE A 219 -46.71 -3.26 -18.13
N ILE A 220 -46.20 -4.41 -18.59
CA ILE A 220 -44.93 -4.51 -19.32
C ILE A 220 -45.13 -5.48 -20.49
N GLU A 221 -44.96 -5.00 -21.73
CA GLU A 221 -44.92 -5.82 -22.96
C GLU A 221 -43.58 -6.58 -23.06
N PRO A 222 -43.54 -7.75 -23.73
CA PRO A 222 -42.33 -8.57 -23.80
C PRO A 222 -41.32 -8.00 -24.81
N VAL A 223 -40.06 -7.91 -24.39
CA VAL A 223 -38.90 -7.68 -25.28
C VAL A 223 -38.38 -9.03 -25.75
N GLU A 224 -38.30 -9.20 -27.06
CA GLU A 224 -37.79 -10.40 -27.75
C GLU A 224 -36.25 -10.36 -27.79
N LEU A 225 -35.61 -11.49 -27.47
CA LEU A 225 -34.14 -11.64 -27.39
C LEU A 225 -33.69 -12.47 -28.59
N GLU A 226 -33.01 -11.83 -29.54
CA GLU A 226 -32.39 -12.48 -30.70
C GLU A 226 -30.95 -12.91 -30.34
N ILE A 227 -30.68 -14.21 -30.44
CA ILE A 227 -29.34 -14.80 -30.22
C ILE A 227 -28.72 -15.06 -31.60
N ILE A 228 -27.56 -14.47 -31.85
CA ILE A 228 -26.70 -14.81 -32.99
C ILE A 228 -25.63 -15.78 -32.48
N GLU A 229 -25.66 -17.01 -32.96
CA GLU A 229 -24.53 -17.94 -32.92
C GLU A 229 -24.04 -18.17 -34.36
N ASP A 230 -22.74 -18.01 -34.53
CA ASP A 230 -21.97 -18.18 -35.75
C ASP A 230 -21.67 -19.69 -35.98
N VAL A 231 -21.08 -20.01 -37.14
CA VAL A 231 -20.30 -21.24 -37.48
C VAL A 231 -20.86 -22.19 -38.57
N ALA A 232 -20.16 -22.12 -39.72
CA ALA A 232 -19.66 -23.19 -40.61
C ALA A 232 -20.54 -23.93 -41.65
N LEU A 233 -20.11 -23.72 -42.91
CA LEU A 233 -19.70 -24.69 -43.95
C LEU A 233 -20.70 -25.70 -44.54
N GLY A 234 -21.05 -25.44 -45.81
CA GLY A 234 -20.66 -26.32 -46.94
C GLY A 234 -21.66 -27.35 -47.46
N GLU A 235 -22.08 -27.17 -48.72
CA GLU A 235 -22.00 -28.17 -49.80
C GLU A 235 -21.63 -27.47 -51.12
#